data_AF-A0A497YRC4-F1
#
_entry.id   AF-A0A497YRC4-F1
#
_cell.length_a   1.000
_cell.length_b   1.000
_cell.length_c   1.000
_cell.angle_alpha   90.00
_cell.angle_beta   90.00
_cell.angle_gamma   90.00
#
_symmetry.space_group_name_H-M   'P 1'
#
loop_
_entity.id
_entity.type
_entity.pdbx_description
1 polymer ?
#
loop_
_entity_poly.entity_id
_entity_poly.type
_entity_poly.pdbx_seq_one_letter_code
_entity_poly.pdbx_strand_id
1 'polypeptide(L)'
;MDADDEFRISLVGAQEKTALLRYDGAWIRPSGPNPTTHILKTQLGVLPAGIDLSDSVENEYFCMSFCRVMGMEVAEIAIADLEDVRSLVVTRFDRRWAKDGRLIRLPQEDFCQALTFPPSQKYQLDSGPRIKEGVGLLAGSDDPEAGQRAFFRTLVLFWLLGATDRHAKNFSVALHPGGFRMTPLYDVLSAQKAVDDGQFRQNQMRLAMAVDVGRLPFMRYDQQIMLPLLT
;
A
#
# COMPACT_ATOMS: atom_id res chain seq x y z
N MET A 1 24.09 8.02 20.49
CA MET A 1 22.90 7.91 19.61
C MET A 1 22.20 9.24 19.70
N ASP A 2 22.36 10.05 18.66
CA ASP A 2 21.78 11.39 18.61
C ASP A 2 20.26 11.28 18.46
N ALA A 3 19.53 12.16 19.15
CA ALA A 3 18.07 12.15 19.21
C ALA A 3 17.36 12.58 17.91
N ASP A 4 18.13 12.78 16.84
CA ASP A 4 17.70 13.26 15.53
C ASP A 4 17.81 12.21 14.41
N ASP A 5 18.18 10.96 14.73
CA ASP A 5 18.14 9.88 13.72
C ASP A 5 16.69 9.54 13.36
N GLU A 6 16.28 10.00 12.17
CA GLU A 6 14.97 9.71 11.58
C GLU A 6 14.82 8.21 11.36
N PHE A 7 13.95 7.57 12.13
CA PHE A 7 13.71 6.16 12.00
C PHE A 7 12.66 5.87 10.92
N ARG A 8 13.11 5.38 9.76
CA ARG A 8 12.24 4.98 8.65
C ARG A 8 12.52 3.53 8.30
N ILE A 9 11.51 2.69 8.49
CA ILE A 9 11.55 1.30 8.05
C ILE A 9 11.11 1.26 6.59
N SER A 10 12.03 1.01 5.66
CA SER A 10 11.65 0.59 4.31
C SER A 10 11.28 -0.89 4.33
N LEU A 11 10.00 -1.21 4.36
CA LEU A 11 9.44 -2.56 4.28
C LEU A 11 9.49 -3.10 2.84
N VAL A 12 9.59 -2.22 1.85
CA VAL A 12 9.68 -2.64 0.45
C VAL A 12 10.98 -3.38 0.18
N GLY A 13 10.82 -4.65 -0.19
CA GLY A 13 11.91 -5.58 -0.46
C GLY A 13 12.40 -6.36 0.76
N ALA A 14 11.99 -5.98 1.98
CA ALA A 14 12.34 -6.68 3.20
C ALA A 14 11.48 -7.94 3.41
N GLN A 15 10.21 -7.89 3.01
CA GLN A 15 9.30 -9.02 3.16
C GLN A 15 9.50 -10.02 2.02
N GLU A 16 9.90 -11.24 2.38
CA GLU A 16 9.90 -12.35 1.44
C GLU A 16 8.49 -12.59 0.91
N LYS A 17 8.40 -12.74 -0.41
CA LYS A 17 7.13 -12.99 -1.08
C LYS A 17 7.33 -13.84 -2.32
N THR A 18 6.32 -14.66 -2.60
CA THR A 18 6.21 -15.44 -3.82
C THR A 18 4.83 -15.24 -4.44
N ALA A 19 4.61 -15.77 -5.62
CA ALA A 19 3.31 -15.72 -6.27
C ALA A 19 2.96 -17.09 -6.85
N LEU A 20 1.73 -17.54 -6.62
CA LEU A 20 1.22 -18.84 -7.08
C LEU A 20 -0.12 -18.69 -7.80
N LEU A 21 -0.44 -19.69 -8.61
CA LEU A 21 -1.78 -19.89 -9.16
C LEU A 21 -2.62 -20.67 -8.14
N ARG A 22 -3.82 -20.20 -7.86
CA ARG A 22 -4.84 -20.93 -7.12
C ARG A 22 -5.92 -21.33 -8.13
N TYR A 23 -6.08 -22.62 -8.35
CA TYR A 23 -7.03 -23.18 -9.31
C TYR A 23 -7.65 -24.44 -8.71
N ASP A 24 -8.98 -24.56 -8.76
CA ASP A 24 -9.75 -25.69 -8.20
C ASP A 24 -9.32 -26.08 -6.77
N GLY A 25 -9.05 -25.10 -5.92
CA GLY A 25 -8.65 -25.37 -4.54
C GLY A 25 -7.23 -25.95 -4.39
N ALA A 26 -6.38 -25.88 -5.41
CA ALA A 26 -4.97 -26.29 -5.36
C ALA A 26 -4.01 -25.11 -5.60
N TRP A 27 -2.90 -25.10 -4.87
CA TRP A 27 -1.78 -24.17 -5.07
C TRP A 27 -0.85 -24.73 -6.13
N ILE A 28 -0.62 -23.97 -7.20
CA ILE A 28 0.13 -24.41 -8.38
C ILE A 28 1.24 -23.40 -8.66
N ARG A 29 2.46 -23.90 -8.83
CA ARG A 29 3.55 -23.12 -9.43
C ARG A 29 3.35 -23.09 -10.95
N PRO A 30 2.99 -21.94 -11.54
CA PRO A 30 2.71 -21.90 -12.97
C PRO A 30 3.99 -22.10 -13.79
N SER A 31 3.84 -22.71 -14.96
CA SER A 31 4.89 -22.88 -15.96
C SER A 31 4.57 -22.07 -17.23
N GLY A 32 5.61 -21.62 -17.94
CA GLY A 32 5.49 -20.87 -19.19
C GLY A 32 4.70 -19.56 -19.04
N PRO A 33 3.72 -19.26 -19.92
CA PRO A 33 2.99 -17.99 -19.92
C PRO A 33 1.89 -17.91 -18.87
N ASN A 34 1.60 -19.00 -18.15
CA ASN A 34 0.49 -19.08 -17.20
C ASN A 34 0.67 -18.06 -16.07
N PRO A 35 -0.30 -17.16 -15.84
CA PRO A 35 -0.19 -16.17 -14.78
C PRO A 35 -0.38 -16.79 -13.39
N THR A 36 0.25 -16.18 -12.39
CA THR A 36 -0.12 -16.35 -10.98
C THR A 36 -1.39 -15.54 -10.66
N THR A 37 -2.10 -15.93 -9.61
CA THR A 37 -3.35 -15.30 -9.14
C THR A 37 -3.23 -14.68 -7.74
N HIS A 38 -2.28 -15.14 -6.94
CA HIS A 38 -2.11 -14.69 -5.57
C HIS A 38 -0.65 -14.37 -5.30
N ILE A 39 -0.42 -13.40 -4.43
CA ILE A 39 0.87 -13.12 -3.80
C ILE A 39 0.82 -13.69 -2.39
N LEU A 40 1.84 -14.43 -2.00
CA LEU A 40 2.02 -14.98 -0.67
C LEU A 40 3.16 -14.21 -0.01
N LYS A 41 2.91 -13.68 1.17
CA LYS A 41 3.90 -12.94 1.96
C LYS A 41 4.11 -13.62 3.29
N THR A 42 5.36 -13.86 3.66
CA THR A 42 5.71 -14.45 4.95
C THR A 42 5.93 -13.37 6.02
N GLN A 43 6.12 -13.79 7.26
CA GLN A 43 6.46 -12.90 8.36
C GLN A 43 7.83 -12.22 8.13
N LEU A 44 7.96 -10.95 8.51
CA LEU A 44 9.20 -10.18 8.37
C LEU A 44 10.26 -10.57 9.40
N GLY A 45 9.83 -11.08 10.56
CA GLY A 45 10.71 -11.36 11.68
C GLY A 45 11.30 -10.09 12.27
N VAL A 46 12.53 -10.17 12.78
CA VAL A 46 13.25 -9.02 13.36
C VAL A 46 14.13 -8.36 12.31
N LEU A 47 13.88 -7.08 12.04
CA LEU A 47 14.66 -6.30 11.08
C LEU A 47 16.03 -5.89 11.65
N PRO A 48 17.04 -5.55 10.80
CA PRO A 48 18.39 -5.17 11.24
C PRO A 48 18.46 -4.03 12.26
N ALA A 49 17.42 -3.19 12.32
CA ALA A 49 17.28 -2.10 13.28
C ALA A 49 16.71 -2.53 14.65
N GLY A 50 16.56 -3.83 14.89
CA GLY A 50 16.03 -4.39 16.15
C GLY A 50 14.50 -4.33 16.26
N ILE A 51 13.82 -4.11 15.15
CA ILE A 51 12.37 -3.94 15.11
C ILE A 51 11.73 -5.30 14.93
N ASP A 52 10.87 -5.68 15.87
CA ASP A 52 10.12 -6.92 15.78
C ASP A 52 8.86 -6.72 14.92
N LEU A 53 8.87 -7.34 13.75
CA LEU A 53 7.72 -7.45 12.84
C LEU A 53 7.41 -8.92 12.56
N SER A 54 7.62 -9.77 13.55
CA SER A 54 7.28 -11.21 13.47
C SER A 54 5.77 -11.43 13.27
N ASP A 55 4.93 -10.48 13.64
CA ASP A 55 3.48 -10.50 13.41
C ASP A 55 3.03 -9.72 12.16
N SER A 56 3.94 -9.51 11.19
CA SER A 56 3.63 -8.69 10.01
C SER A 56 2.47 -9.24 9.17
N VAL A 57 2.21 -10.54 9.20
CA VAL A 57 1.07 -11.17 8.53
C VAL A 57 -0.24 -10.72 9.17
N GLU A 58 -0.36 -10.80 10.49
CA GLU A 58 -1.52 -10.34 11.26
C GLU A 58 -1.70 -8.83 11.16
N ASN A 59 -0.60 -8.09 11.26
CA ASN A 59 -0.58 -6.64 11.17
C ASN A 59 -1.15 -6.18 9.82
N GLU A 60 -0.65 -6.74 8.70
CA GLU A 60 -1.16 -6.39 7.39
C GLU A 60 -2.61 -6.84 7.20
N TYR A 61 -2.96 -8.04 7.66
CA TYR A 61 -4.34 -8.52 7.62
C TYR A 61 -5.30 -7.58 8.34
N PHE A 62 -4.94 -7.15 9.56
CA PHE A 62 -5.72 -6.21 10.36
C PHE A 62 -5.86 -4.86 9.65
N CYS A 63 -4.75 -4.25 9.22
CA CYS A 63 -4.76 -2.93 8.60
C CYS A 63 -5.59 -2.89 7.31
N MET A 64 -5.43 -3.91 6.46
CA MET A 64 -6.21 -4.06 5.23
C MET A 64 -7.70 -4.30 5.52
N SER A 65 -8.02 -5.11 6.53
CA SER A 65 -9.40 -5.36 6.96
C SER A 65 -10.05 -4.10 7.53
N PHE A 66 -9.30 -3.32 8.32
CA PHE A 66 -9.73 -2.03 8.83
C PHE A 66 -10.05 -1.06 7.69
N CYS A 67 -9.15 -0.90 6.71
CA CYS A 67 -9.40 -0.07 5.54
C CYS A 67 -10.65 -0.49 4.77
N ARG A 68 -10.90 -1.81 4.63
CA ARG A 68 -12.13 -2.34 4.01
C ARG A 68 -13.38 -1.92 4.76
N VAL A 69 -13.39 -2.06 6.08
CA VAL A 69 -14.52 -1.66 6.95
C VAL A 69 -14.76 -0.15 6.88
N MET A 70 -13.69 0.64 6.71
CA MET A 70 -13.78 2.10 6.50
C MET A 70 -14.23 2.49 5.08
N GLY A 71 -14.65 1.53 4.26
CA GLY A 71 -15.23 1.76 2.94
C GLY A 71 -14.22 1.95 1.81
N MET A 72 -12.96 1.55 2.01
CA MET A 72 -11.95 1.56 0.94
C MET A 72 -12.00 0.28 0.13
N GLU A 73 -11.78 0.39 -1.18
CA GLU A 73 -11.44 -0.76 -2.00
C GLU A 73 -10.03 -1.23 -1.63
N VAL A 74 -9.90 -2.50 -1.26
CA VAL A 74 -8.63 -3.12 -0.86
C VAL A 74 -8.50 -4.46 -1.55
N ALA A 75 -7.26 -4.89 -1.80
CA ALA A 75 -7.01 -6.25 -2.29
C ALA A 75 -7.64 -7.28 -1.34
N GLU A 76 -8.24 -8.32 -1.90
CA GLU A 76 -8.75 -9.44 -1.10
C GLU A 76 -7.57 -10.15 -0.43
N ILE A 77 -7.75 -10.46 0.86
CA ILE A 77 -6.71 -11.02 1.70
C ILE A 77 -7.26 -12.12 2.60
N ALA A 78 -6.43 -13.12 2.85
CA ALA A 78 -6.66 -14.17 3.83
C ALA A 78 -5.34 -14.53 4.53
N ILE A 79 -5.42 -15.06 5.74
CA ILE A 79 -4.29 -15.72 6.39
C ILE A 79 -4.41 -17.22 6.12
N ALA A 80 -3.29 -17.84 5.75
CA ALA A 80 -3.20 -19.29 5.63
C ALA A 80 -1.84 -19.77 6.12
N ASP A 81 -1.83 -20.96 6.71
CA ASP A 81 -0.61 -21.68 7.04
C ASP A 81 -0.33 -22.67 5.90
N LEU A 82 0.79 -22.47 5.18
CA LEU A 82 1.22 -23.35 4.09
C LEU A 82 2.48 -24.08 4.53
N GLU A 83 2.42 -25.40 4.69
CA GLU A 83 3.55 -26.21 5.17
C GLU A 83 4.17 -25.62 6.46
N ASP A 84 3.32 -25.28 7.42
CA ASP A 84 3.67 -24.63 8.70
C ASP A 84 4.26 -23.20 8.59
N VAL A 85 4.24 -22.60 7.39
CA VAL A 85 4.62 -21.20 7.17
C VAL A 85 3.38 -20.31 7.17
N ARG A 86 3.27 -19.49 8.22
CA ARG A 86 2.23 -18.46 8.34
C ARG A 86 2.39 -17.43 7.23
N SER A 87 1.37 -17.30 6.38
CA SER A 87 1.41 -16.47 5.20
C SER A 87 0.18 -15.58 5.05
N LEU A 88 0.40 -14.34 4.62
CA LEU A 88 -0.66 -13.51 4.06
C LEU A 88 -0.86 -13.88 2.59
N VAL A 89 -2.06 -14.36 2.27
CA VAL A 89 -2.53 -14.63 0.91
C VAL A 89 -3.22 -13.38 0.39
N VAL A 90 -2.70 -12.78 -0.66
CA VAL A 90 -3.26 -11.58 -1.31
C VAL A 90 -3.74 -11.93 -2.71
N THR A 91 -5.03 -11.80 -2.99
CA THR A 91 -5.58 -11.98 -4.33
C THR A 91 -5.12 -10.84 -5.23
N ARG A 92 -4.53 -11.19 -6.38
CA ARG A 92 -4.04 -10.21 -7.35
C ARG A 92 -5.20 -9.57 -8.09
N PHE A 93 -5.35 -8.26 -7.96
CA PHE A 93 -6.33 -7.46 -8.70
C PHE A 93 -5.85 -7.08 -10.12
N ASP A 94 -4.59 -7.34 -10.48
CA ASP A 94 -4.07 -7.23 -11.86
C ASP A 94 -4.29 -8.53 -12.66
N ARG A 95 -5.23 -9.37 -12.22
CA ARG A 95 -5.60 -10.66 -12.82
C ARG A 95 -7.11 -10.78 -12.90
N ARG A 96 -7.61 -11.40 -13.97
CA ARG A 96 -9.04 -11.67 -14.13
C ARG A 96 -9.28 -12.96 -14.89
N TRP A 97 -10.24 -13.76 -14.44
CA TRP A 97 -10.79 -14.85 -15.25
C TRP A 97 -11.74 -14.28 -16.30
N ALA A 98 -11.44 -14.50 -17.57
CA ALA A 98 -12.32 -14.17 -18.68
C ALA A 98 -13.49 -15.17 -18.74
N LYS A 99 -14.57 -14.80 -19.44
CA LYS A 99 -15.78 -15.63 -19.57
C LYS A 99 -15.52 -16.99 -20.23
N ASP A 100 -14.45 -17.08 -21.02
CA ASP A 100 -14.00 -18.29 -21.70
C ASP A 100 -13.02 -19.14 -20.86
N GLY A 101 -12.85 -18.82 -19.57
CA GLY A 101 -11.98 -19.55 -18.65
C GLY A 101 -10.50 -19.19 -18.75
N ARG A 102 -10.10 -18.23 -19.60
CA ARG A 102 -8.70 -17.79 -19.64
C ARG A 102 -8.37 -16.84 -18.49
N LEU A 103 -7.22 -17.04 -17.85
CA LEU A 103 -6.68 -16.07 -16.89
C LEU A 103 -5.91 -14.98 -17.64
N ILE A 104 -6.41 -13.74 -17.60
CA ILE A 104 -5.79 -12.59 -18.26
C ILE A 104 -5.06 -11.68 -17.27
N ARG A 105 -3.97 -11.05 -17.73
CA ARG A 105 -3.26 -9.99 -17.01
C ARG A 105 -3.93 -8.65 -17.33
N LEU A 106 -4.16 -7.84 -16.32
CA LEU A 106 -4.66 -6.47 -16.47
C LEU A 106 -3.47 -5.50 -16.38
N PRO A 107 -3.33 -4.56 -17.32
CA PRO A 107 -2.27 -3.55 -17.25
C PRO A 107 -2.42 -2.66 -16.01
N GLN A 108 -1.30 -2.42 -15.33
CA GLN A 108 -1.23 -1.64 -14.10
C GLN A 108 0.15 -0.98 -13.98
N GLU A 109 0.17 0.22 -13.41
CA GLU A 109 1.39 0.97 -13.10
C GLU A 109 1.33 1.51 -11.67
N ASP A 110 2.47 1.57 -10.97
CA ASP A 110 2.57 2.31 -9.71
C ASP A 110 2.72 3.83 -9.94
N PHE A 111 2.52 4.66 -8.92
CA PHE A 111 2.57 6.11 -9.09
C PHE A 111 3.96 6.61 -9.50
N CYS A 112 5.05 5.90 -9.14
CA CYS A 112 6.37 6.29 -9.66
C CYS A 112 6.40 6.12 -11.17
N GLN A 113 5.93 4.99 -11.69
CA GLN A 113 5.88 4.75 -13.13
C GLN A 113 4.97 5.76 -13.84
N ALA A 114 3.74 5.95 -13.34
CA ALA A 114 2.77 6.86 -13.94
C ALA A 114 3.22 8.33 -13.94
N LEU A 115 4.01 8.73 -12.93
CA LEU A 115 4.56 10.08 -12.81
C LEU A 115 5.99 10.22 -13.35
N THR A 116 6.56 9.18 -13.97
CA THR A 116 7.92 9.16 -14.53
C THR A 116 9.03 9.40 -13.49
N PHE A 117 8.87 8.86 -12.27
CA PHE A 117 9.90 8.82 -11.25
C PHE A 117 10.63 7.47 -11.23
N PRO A 118 11.97 7.45 -11.07
CA PRO A 118 12.70 6.21 -10.90
C PRO A 118 12.34 5.53 -9.55
N PRO A 119 12.46 4.20 -9.43
CA PRO A 119 12.13 3.48 -8.20
C PRO A 119 12.91 3.93 -6.96
N SER A 120 14.11 4.49 -7.13
CA SER A 120 14.94 5.06 -6.05
C SER A 120 14.34 6.32 -5.43
N GLN A 121 13.47 7.03 -6.16
CA GLN A 121 12.78 8.24 -5.71
C GLN A 121 11.34 7.93 -5.32
N LYS A 122 11.11 6.78 -4.68
CA LYS A 122 9.77 6.40 -4.22
C LYS A 122 9.29 7.26 -3.06
N TYR A 123 10.20 7.77 -2.22
CA TYR A 123 9.91 8.61 -1.07
C TYR A 123 9.95 10.10 -1.43
N GLN A 124 9.05 10.89 -0.84
CA GLN A 124 9.05 12.34 -1.02
C GLN A 124 10.35 13.01 -0.55
N LEU A 125 10.97 12.49 0.53
CA LEU A 125 12.26 13.01 1.00
C LEU A 125 13.39 12.80 -0.01
N ASP A 126 13.33 11.69 -0.75
CA ASP A 126 14.30 11.37 -1.80
C ASP A 126 13.90 12.03 -3.13
N SER A 127 13.28 13.21 -3.06
CA SER A 127 12.76 13.96 -4.21
C SER A 127 11.68 13.22 -5.02
N GLY A 128 11.01 12.25 -4.41
CA GLY A 128 9.91 11.51 -5.03
C GLY A 128 8.59 12.27 -5.11
N PRO A 129 7.53 11.61 -5.64
CA PRO A 129 6.20 12.19 -5.75
C PRO A 129 5.68 12.68 -4.40
N ARG A 130 5.03 13.85 -4.41
CA ARG A 130 4.27 14.37 -3.27
C ARG A 130 2.77 14.16 -3.53
N ILE A 131 1.97 14.52 -2.54
CA ILE A 131 0.51 14.42 -2.62
C ILE A 131 -0.04 15.21 -3.82
N LYS A 132 0.53 16.39 -4.13
CA LYS A 132 0.05 17.23 -5.25
C LYS A 132 0.25 16.54 -6.60
N GLU A 133 1.35 15.81 -6.82
CA GLU A 133 1.57 15.05 -8.04
C GLU A 133 0.58 13.88 -8.14
N GLY A 134 0.30 13.19 -7.02
CA GLY A 134 -0.73 12.13 -6.97
C GLY A 134 -2.15 12.66 -7.26
N VAL A 135 -2.53 13.80 -6.68
CA VAL A 135 -3.80 14.47 -6.97
C VAL A 135 -3.87 14.93 -8.43
N GLY A 136 -2.77 15.45 -8.97
CA GLY A 136 -2.65 15.85 -10.37
C GLY A 136 -2.76 14.69 -11.34
N LEU A 137 -2.17 13.53 -11.03
CA LEU A 137 -2.35 12.30 -11.80
C LEU A 137 -3.82 11.89 -11.82
N LEU A 138 -4.46 11.82 -10.65
CA LEU A 138 -5.85 11.36 -10.53
C LEU A 138 -6.86 12.35 -11.12
N ALA A 139 -6.48 13.62 -11.31
CA ALA A 139 -7.30 14.59 -12.05
C ALA A 139 -7.56 14.18 -13.51
N GLY A 140 -6.69 13.32 -14.08
CA GLY A 140 -6.84 12.76 -15.43
C GLY A 140 -7.48 11.37 -15.47
N SER A 141 -7.91 10.81 -14.32
CA SER A 141 -8.56 9.49 -14.27
C SER A 141 -9.99 9.54 -14.81
N ASP A 142 -10.62 8.39 -15.04
CA ASP A 142 -11.99 8.32 -15.55
C ASP A 142 -13.03 9.01 -14.65
N ASP A 143 -12.78 9.01 -13.35
CA ASP A 143 -13.59 9.65 -12.33
C ASP A 143 -12.66 10.43 -11.39
N PRO A 144 -12.28 11.66 -11.79
CA PRO A 144 -11.30 12.46 -11.07
C PRO A 144 -11.68 12.70 -9.61
N GLU A 145 -12.96 13.00 -9.37
CA GLU A 145 -13.47 13.32 -8.06
C GLU A 145 -13.43 12.10 -7.13
N ALA A 146 -13.89 10.94 -7.60
CA ALA A 146 -13.82 9.72 -6.81
C ALA A 146 -12.38 9.27 -6.57
N GLY A 147 -11.51 9.35 -7.58
CA GLY A 147 -10.10 9.01 -7.47
C GLY A 147 -9.37 9.87 -6.43
N GLN A 148 -9.51 11.20 -6.53
CA GLN A 148 -8.88 12.13 -5.59
C GLN A 148 -9.41 11.96 -4.16
N ARG A 149 -10.74 11.77 -4.00
CA ARG A 149 -11.36 11.49 -2.71
C ARG A 149 -10.86 10.18 -2.11
N ALA A 150 -10.75 9.12 -2.89
CA ALA A 150 -10.21 7.83 -2.43
C ALA A 150 -8.75 7.96 -2.01
N PHE A 151 -7.93 8.66 -2.79
CA PHE A 151 -6.53 8.92 -2.44
C PHE A 151 -6.41 9.70 -1.13
N PHE A 152 -7.16 10.79 -0.96
CA PHE A 152 -7.16 11.57 0.27
C PHE A 152 -7.61 10.76 1.49
N ARG A 153 -8.72 10.01 1.37
CA ARG A 153 -9.20 9.11 2.43
C ARG A 153 -8.14 8.08 2.82
N THR A 154 -7.41 7.54 1.85
CA THR A 154 -6.30 6.62 2.08
C THR A 154 -5.22 7.25 2.96
N LEU A 155 -4.81 8.48 2.66
CA LEU A 155 -3.79 9.19 3.43
C LEU A 155 -4.21 9.40 4.90
N VAL A 156 -5.49 9.73 5.14
CA VAL A 156 -6.05 9.87 6.49
C VAL A 156 -6.04 8.53 7.23
N LEU A 157 -6.45 7.44 6.58
CA LEU A 157 -6.43 6.10 7.18
C LEU A 157 -5.01 5.64 7.49
N PHE A 158 -4.04 5.94 6.61
CA PHE A 158 -2.64 5.60 6.86
C PHE A 158 -2.08 6.36 8.06
N TRP A 159 -2.47 7.61 8.25
CA TRP A 159 -2.14 8.34 9.47
C TRP A 159 -2.76 7.70 10.71
N LEU A 160 -4.06 7.40 10.68
CA LEU A 160 -4.76 6.76 11.81
C LEU A 160 -4.15 5.42 12.21
N LEU A 161 -3.70 4.64 11.23
CA LEU A 161 -3.05 3.35 11.43
C LEU A 161 -1.58 3.46 11.81
N GLY A 162 -0.96 4.64 11.79
CA GLY A 162 0.50 4.76 11.95
C GLY A 162 1.27 4.02 10.85
N ALA A 163 0.75 4.01 9.63
CA ALA A 163 1.37 3.36 8.47
C ALA A 163 2.45 4.25 7.84
N THR A 164 3.68 4.14 8.35
CA THR A 164 4.78 5.09 8.06
C THR A 164 5.47 4.86 6.70
N ASP A 165 5.57 3.61 6.22
CA ASP A 165 6.28 3.28 4.97
C ASP A 165 5.42 3.42 3.70
N ARG A 166 4.52 4.40 3.66
CA ARG A 166 3.56 4.56 2.55
C ARG A 166 4.03 5.56 1.50
N HIS A 167 4.87 5.07 0.60
CA HIS A 167 5.50 5.86 -0.46
C HIS A 167 4.79 5.68 -1.81
N ALA A 168 5.22 6.39 -2.86
CA ALA A 168 4.51 6.44 -4.13
C ALA A 168 4.28 5.05 -4.78
N LYS A 169 5.20 4.10 -4.61
CA LYS A 169 5.02 2.73 -5.16
C LYS A 169 3.95 1.88 -4.47
N ASN A 170 3.31 2.36 -3.40
CA ASN A 170 2.18 1.68 -2.75
C ASN A 170 0.82 2.11 -3.30
N PHE A 171 0.84 3.01 -4.29
CA PHE A 171 -0.34 3.46 -5.01
C PHE A 171 -0.16 3.07 -6.47
N SER A 172 -1.22 2.53 -7.07
CA SER A 172 -1.22 2.13 -8.48
C SER A 172 -2.47 2.58 -9.21
N VAL A 173 -2.36 2.67 -10.53
CA VAL A 173 -3.46 2.88 -11.47
C VAL A 173 -3.65 1.63 -12.33
N ALA A 174 -4.91 1.23 -12.51
CA ALA A 174 -5.30 0.21 -13.46
C ALA A 174 -5.58 0.88 -14.81
N LEU A 175 -4.94 0.38 -15.87
CA LEU A 175 -5.10 0.93 -17.21
C LEU A 175 -6.08 0.08 -18.00
N HIS A 176 -6.90 0.74 -18.80
CA HIS A 176 -7.80 0.09 -19.75
C HIS A 176 -7.89 0.94 -21.03
N PRO A 177 -8.48 0.43 -22.11
CA PRO A 177 -8.57 1.18 -23.35
C PRO A 177 -9.26 2.54 -23.14
N GLY A 178 -8.50 3.63 -23.33
CA GLY A 178 -9.01 4.99 -23.26
C GLY A 178 -9.01 5.66 -21.88
N GLY A 179 -8.52 4.99 -20.82
CA GLY A 179 -8.61 5.55 -19.47
C GLY A 179 -7.84 4.79 -18.40
N PHE A 180 -7.94 5.30 -17.17
CA PHE A 180 -7.35 4.68 -15.98
C PHE A 180 -8.10 5.06 -14.71
N ARG A 181 -7.96 4.20 -13.69
CA ARG A 181 -8.52 4.42 -12.34
C ARG A 181 -7.52 3.99 -11.27
N MET A 182 -7.67 4.53 -10.07
CA MET A 182 -6.91 4.07 -8.92
C MET A 182 -7.23 2.59 -8.63
N THR A 183 -6.21 1.79 -8.34
CA THR A 183 -6.36 0.38 -7.93
C THR A 183 -6.82 0.25 -6.48
N PRO A 184 -7.33 -0.93 -6.06
CA PRO A 184 -7.53 -1.24 -4.64
C PRO A 184 -6.23 -1.05 -3.83
N LEU A 185 -6.35 -0.69 -2.55
CA LEU A 185 -5.19 -0.58 -1.66
C LEU A 185 -4.57 -1.94 -1.38
N TYR A 186 -3.25 -1.96 -1.13
CA TYR A 186 -2.45 -3.14 -0.81
C TYR A 186 -1.24 -2.75 0.04
N ASP A 187 -0.57 -3.70 0.70
CA ASP A 187 0.67 -3.50 1.47
C ASP A 187 0.52 -2.58 2.72
N VAL A 188 -0.62 -2.57 3.40
CA VAL A 188 -0.83 -1.68 4.57
C VAL A 188 -0.23 -2.31 5.82
N LEU A 189 0.80 -1.70 6.40
CA LEU A 189 1.40 -2.13 7.67
C LEU A 189 1.42 -0.97 8.66
N SER A 190 1.04 -1.24 9.90
CA SER A 190 1.12 -0.31 11.02
C SER A 190 2.45 -0.44 11.74
N ALA A 191 3.03 0.70 12.11
CA ALA A 191 4.20 0.76 12.97
C ALA A 191 3.83 0.86 14.47
N GLN A 192 2.53 0.91 14.81
CA GLN A 192 2.04 1.21 16.17
C GLN A 192 2.51 0.18 17.20
N LYS A 193 2.49 -1.11 16.89
CA LYS A 193 2.98 -2.15 17.82
C LYS A 193 4.42 -1.91 18.24
N ALA A 194 5.30 -1.58 17.29
CA ALA A 194 6.70 -1.33 17.60
C ALA A 194 6.88 -0.06 18.46
N VAL A 195 5.96 0.91 18.37
CA VAL A 195 5.90 2.04 19.32
C VAL A 195 5.48 1.58 20.70
N ASP A 196 4.43 0.76 20.79
CA ASP A 196 3.91 0.25 22.06
C ASP A 196 4.93 -0.63 22.79
N ASP A 197 5.73 -1.39 22.04
CA ASP A 197 6.84 -2.20 22.53
C ASP A 197 8.09 -1.36 22.88
N GLY A 198 8.03 -0.04 22.71
CA GLY A 198 9.12 0.89 23.04
C GLY A 198 10.33 0.82 22.09
N GLN A 199 10.18 0.22 20.91
CA GLN A 199 11.26 0.08 19.94
C GLN A 199 11.58 1.41 19.24
N PHE A 200 10.60 2.32 19.16
CA PHE A 200 10.81 3.74 18.83
C PHE A 200 9.69 4.62 19.39
N ARG A 201 9.91 5.93 19.42
CA ARG A 201 8.95 6.92 19.98
C ARG A 201 7.89 7.30 18.96
N GLN A 202 6.67 7.55 19.42
CA GLN A 202 5.54 7.95 18.57
C GLN A 202 5.82 9.19 17.70
N ASN A 203 6.58 10.16 18.22
CA ASN A 203 6.96 11.37 17.48
C ASN A 203 7.97 11.13 16.33
N GLN A 204 8.51 9.92 16.22
CA GLN A 204 9.35 9.48 15.10
C GLN A 204 8.50 8.90 13.95
N MET A 205 7.19 8.67 14.15
CA MET A 205 6.29 8.27 13.05
C MET A 205 6.05 9.45 12.10
N ARG A 206 6.49 9.30 10.86
CA ARG A 206 6.21 10.25 9.77
C ARG A 206 5.60 9.51 8.59
N LEU A 207 4.64 10.14 7.92
CA LEU A 207 4.12 9.66 6.65
C LEU A 207 5.18 9.85 5.56
N ALA A 208 5.36 8.84 4.71
CA ALA A 208 6.30 8.89 3.59
C ALA A 208 5.90 9.90 2.49
N MET A 209 4.63 10.29 2.41
CA MET A 209 4.16 11.50 1.70
C MET A 209 3.63 12.48 2.73
N ALA A 210 4.33 13.60 2.90
CA ALA A 210 3.98 14.62 3.88
C ALA A 210 2.83 15.48 3.36
N VAL A 211 1.82 15.67 4.21
CA VAL A 211 0.85 16.76 4.04
C VAL A 211 1.55 18.03 4.51
N ASP A 212 1.78 18.99 3.61
CA ASP A 212 2.29 20.30 3.99
C ASP A 212 1.15 21.09 4.64
N VAL A 213 1.14 21.11 5.97
CA VAL A 213 0.17 21.87 6.76
C VAL A 213 0.97 22.88 7.57
N GLY A 214 0.84 24.16 7.24
CA GLY A 214 1.54 25.24 7.92
C GLY A 214 1.43 25.13 9.44
N ARG A 215 2.58 25.06 10.12
CA ARG A 215 2.80 25.17 11.58
C ARG A 215 1.65 24.70 12.49
N LEU A 216 1.30 23.40 12.47
CA LEU A 216 0.64 22.75 13.61
C LEU A 216 1.13 21.28 13.75
N PRO A 217 1.66 20.87 14.91
CA PRO A 217 2.50 19.67 15.02
C PRO A 217 1.79 18.31 14.94
N PHE A 218 0.44 18.21 14.91
CA PHE A 218 -0.26 16.91 14.97
C PHE A 218 -1.59 16.84 14.20
N MET A 219 -1.69 17.53 13.05
CA MET A 219 -2.90 17.68 12.21
C MET A 219 -3.98 18.64 12.73
N ARG A 220 -4.24 19.70 11.96
CA ARG A 220 -5.57 20.34 11.88
C ARG A 220 -5.88 20.66 10.43
N TYR A 221 -7.10 20.32 10.04
CA TYR A 221 -7.66 20.49 8.70
C TYR A 221 -7.70 21.95 8.27
N ASP A 222 -7.26 22.23 7.04
CA ASP A 222 -7.43 23.53 6.39
C ASP A 222 -8.66 23.49 5.46
N GLN A 223 -9.53 24.49 5.59
CA GLN A 223 -10.83 24.56 4.88
C GLN A 223 -10.69 24.88 3.38
N GLN A 224 -9.49 25.18 2.87
CA GLN A 224 -9.29 25.54 1.46
C GLN A 224 -9.06 24.36 0.50
N ILE A 225 -8.79 23.14 1.00
CA ILE A 225 -8.68 21.92 0.16
C ILE A 225 -9.98 21.08 0.21
N MET A 226 -10.90 21.39 1.14
CA MET A 226 -12.09 20.58 1.43
C MET A 226 -13.37 20.96 0.66
N LEU A 227 -13.43 22.08 -0.04
CA LEU A 227 -14.71 22.55 -0.59
C LEU A 227 -15.24 21.85 -1.87
N PRO A 228 -14.44 21.18 -2.73
CA PRO A 228 -15.01 20.49 -3.89
C PRO A 228 -15.32 18.99 -3.71
N LEU A 229 -14.96 18.37 -2.57
CA LEU A 229 -15.04 16.90 -2.40
C LEU A 229 -16.10 16.44 -1.38
N LEU A 230 -16.93 17.36 -0.88
CA LEU A 230 -18.00 17.10 0.10
C LEU A 230 -19.39 17.61 -0.34
N THR A 231 -19.59 17.87 -1.63
CA THR A 231 -20.92 18.16 -2.22
C THR A 231 -21.25 17.14 -3.29
#